data_AF-A0A842YD11-F1
#
_entry.id   AF-A0A842YD11-F1
#
_cell.length_a   1.000
_cell.length_b   1.000
_cell.length_c   1.000
_cell.angle_alpha   90.00
_cell.angle_beta   90.00
_cell.angle_gamma   90.00
#
_symmetry.space_group_name_H-M   'P 1'
#
loop_
_entity.id
_entity.type
_entity.pdbx_description
1 polymer ?
#
loop_
_entity_poly.entity_id
_entity_poly.type
_entity_poly.pdbx_seq_one_letter_code
_entity_poly.pdbx_strand_id
1 'polypeptide(L)' 'MTTESDRKGFLFVLEGIDGSGKTCACQDLVVRLQSDGYDVIYLREPTHESEWGKEIRTRSPAGELSPEEELDLYS' A
#
# COMPACT_ATOMS: atom_id res chain seq x y z
N MET A 1 -5.19 -32.89 9.67
CA MET A 1 -4.77 -32.35 8.36
C MET A 1 -5.40 -30.98 8.25
N THR A 2 -4.61 -29.90 8.35
CA THR A 2 -5.08 -28.54 8.04
C THR A 2 -5.23 -28.42 6.52
N THR A 3 -6.39 -27.99 6.06
CA THR A 3 -6.63 -27.72 4.63
C THR A 3 -5.92 -26.42 4.22
N GLU A 4 -5.65 -26.18 2.94
CA GLU A 4 -5.06 -24.90 2.51
C GLU A 4 -5.86 -23.67 2.97
N SER A 5 -7.19 -23.81 3.13
CA SER A 5 -8.06 -22.75 3.65
C SER A 5 -7.80 -22.38 5.12
N ASP A 6 -7.04 -23.17 5.88
CA ASP A 6 -6.69 -22.89 7.28
C ASP A 6 -5.44 -22.02 7.43
N ARG A 7 -4.68 -21.77 6.36
CA ARG A 7 -3.53 -20.87 6.40
C ARG A 7 -3.97 -19.43 6.20
N LYS A 8 -4.43 -18.80 7.29
CA LYS A 8 -4.72 -17.36 7.30
C LYS A 8 -3.42 -16.55 7.25
N GLY A 9 -3.35 -15.61 6.31
CA GLY A 9 -2.28 -14.60 6.27
C GLY A 9 -2.53 -13.44 7.22
N PHE A 10 -1.57 -12.52 7.32
CA PHE A 10 -1.70 -11.27 8.06
C PHE A 10 -1.65 -10.09 7.08
N LEU A 11 -2.56 -9.12 7.27
CA LEU A 11 -2.53 -7.86 6.54
C LEU A 11 -1.98 -6.77 7.46
N PHE A 12 -0.85 -6.18 7.06
CA PHE A 12 -0.26 -5.02 7.72
C PHE A 12 -0.49 -3.79 6.85
N VAL A 13 -0.96 -2.70 7.47
CA VAL A 13 -1.10 -1.38 6.82
C VAL A 13 -0.23 -0.38 7.57
N LEU A 14 0.61 0.35 6.85
CA LEU A 14 1.53 1.34 7.41
C LEU A 14 1.08 2.75 7.01
N GLU A 15 0.57 3.50 7.99
CA GLU A 15 0.01 4.84 7.83
C GLU A 15 0.90 5.95 8.39
N GLY A 16 0.68 7.18 7.95
CA GLY A 16 1.42 8.35 8.41
C GLY A 16 1.50 9.49 7.38
N ILE A 17 1.94 10.66 7.81
CA ILE A 17 2.07 11.85 6.95
C ILE A 17 3.15 11.68 5.87
N ASP A 18 3.16 12.55 4.87
CA ASP A 18 4.20 12.57 3.85
C ASP A 18 5.58 12.80 4.46
N GLY A 19 6.57 12.05 3.95
CA GLY A 19 7.92 12.05 4.49
C GLY A 19 8.11 11.29 5.82
N SER A 20 7.08 10.66 6.40
CA SER A 20 7.22 9.93 7.68
C SER A 20 8.01 8.62 7.61
N GLY A 21 8.48 8.23 6.42
CA GLY A 21 9.33 7.03 6.24
C GLY A 21 8.57 5.72 6.02
N LYS A 22 7.25 5.75 5.80
CA LYS A 22 6.40 4.55 5.59
C LYS A 22 6.97 3.56 4.57
N THR A 23 7.41 4.07 3.41
CA THR A 23 7.98 3.24 2.34
C THR A 23 9.26 2.54 2.79
N CYS A 24 10.15 3.24 3.49
CA CYS A 24 11.39 2.67 4.03
C CYS A 24 11.07 1.58 5.06
N ALA A 25 10.22 1.89 6.04
CA ALA A 25 9.83 0.94 7.08
C ALA A 25 9.14 -0.30 6.52
N CYS A 26 8.30 -0.14 5.49
CA CYS A 26 7.62 -1.25 4.83
C CYS A 26 8.61 -2.17 4.09
N GLN A 27 9.60 -1.59 3.39
CA GLN A 27 10.65 -2.37 2.72
C GLN A 27 11.51 -3.16 3.72
N ASP A 28 11.90 -2.53 4.83
CA ASP A 28 12.67 -3.21 5.88
C ASP A 28 11.87 -4.36 6.52
N LEU A 29 10.56 -4.16 6.74
CA LEU A 29 9.67 -5.21 7.25
C LEU A 29 9.56 -6.40 6.28
N VAL A 30 9.43 -6.12 4.98
CA VAL A 30 9.37 -7.17 3.95
C VAL A 30 10.65 -8.00 3.95
N VAL A 31 11.82 -7.34 3.92
CA VAL A 31 13.13 -8.02 3.96
C VAL A 31 13.25 -8.87 5.22
N ARG A 32 12.85 -8.34 6.38
CA ARG A 32 12.93 -9.08 7.64
C ARG A 32 12.04 -10.32 7.64
N LEU A 33 10.78 -10.19 7.27
CA LEU A 33 9.84 -11.31 7.24
C LEU A 33 10.24 -12.38 6.22
N GLN A 34 10.74 -11.98 5.05
CA GLN A 34 11.29 -12.91 4.07
C GLN A 34 12.52 -13.64 4.62
N SER A 35 13.42 -12.94 5.34
CA SER A 35 14.59 -13.57 5.97
C SER A 35 14.22 -14.56 7.08
N ASP A 36 13.06 -14.36 7.73
CA ASP A 36 12.50 -15.25 8.73
C ASP A 36 11.70 -16.42 8.09
N GLY A 37 11.62 -16.50 6.76
CA GLY A 37 11.03 -17.61 6.01
C GLY A 37 9.53 -17.48 5.70
N TYR A 38 8.95 -16.30 5.86
CA TYR A 38 7.55 -16.04 5.51
C TYR A 38 7.38 -15.72 4.02
N ASP A 39 6.24 -16.12 3.46
CA ASP A 39 5.76 -15.59 2.19
C ASP A 39 5.18 -14.19 2.41
N VAL A 40 5.64 -13.21 1.64
CA VAL A 40 5.34 -11.79 1.85
C VAL A 40 4.99 -11.12 0.53
N ILE A 41 3.81 -10.51 0.50
CA ILE A 41 3.34 -9.68 -0.62
C ILE A 41 3.44 -8.21 -0.22
N TYR A 42 4.16 -7.42 -1.03
CA TYR A 42 4.29 -5.98 -0.86
C TYR A 42 3.33 -5.24 -1.80
N LEU A 43 2.46 -4.40 -1.23
CA LEU A 43 1.47 -3.58 -1.96
C LEU A 43 1.61 -2.11 -1.53
N ARG A 44 1.12 -1.20 -2.36
CA ARG A 44 1.03 0.24 -2.06
C ARG A 44 -0.18 0.87 -2.72
N GLU A 45 -0.80 1.81 -2.02
CA GLU A 45 -1.81 2.70 -2.57
C GLU A 45 -1.26 4.14 -2.73
N PRO A 46 -1.77 4.92 -3.68
CA PRO A 46 -2.54 4.46 -4.83
C PRO A 46 -1.71 3.53 -5.73
N THR A 47 -2.33 2.50 -6.29
CA THR A 47 -1.65 1.56 -7.21
C THR A 47 -1.17 2.27 -8.49
N HIS A 48 -0.10 1.75 -9.10
CA HIS A 48 0.42 2.28 -10.38
C HIS A 48 -0.30 1.70 -11.60
N GLU A 49 -1.18 0.72 -11.42
CA GLU A 49 -1.77 -0.03 -12.53
C GLU A 49 -3.11 0.56 -12.98
N SER A 50 -3.87 1.18 -12.07
CA SER A 50 -5.09 1.88 -12.43
C SER A 50 -4.79 3.27 -13.02
N GLU A 51 -5.53 3.66 -14.05
CA GLU A 51 -5.45 5.01 -14.62
C GLU A 51 -5.73 6.08 -13.55
N TRP A 52 -6.66 5.79 -12.63
CA TRP A 52 -7.04 6.66 -11.52
C TRP A 52 -5.95 6.79 -10.44
N GLY A 53 -5.27 5.71 -10.10
CA GLY A 53 -4.18 5.74 -9.11
C GLY A 53 -2.98 6.57 -9.59
N LYS A 54 -2.74 6.59 -10.91
CA LYS A 54 -1.73 7.48 -11.54
C LYS A 54 -2.14 8.95 -11.47
N GLU A 55 -3.42 9.24 -11.72
CA GLU A 55 -3.96 10.61 -11.70
C GLU A 55 -3.88 11.23 -10.30
N ILE A 56 -4.34 10.50 -9.28
CA ILE A 56 -4.26 10.93 -7.86
C ILE A 56 -2.80 11.21 -7.49
N ARG A 57 -1.89 10.30 -7.83
CA ARG A 57 -0.47 10.45 -7.49
C ARG A 57 0.20 11.63 -8.17
N THR A 58 -0.28 12.03 -9.34
CA THR A 58 0.27 13.17 -10.09
C THR A 58 -0.25 14.49 -9.52
N ARG A 59 -1.54 14.56 -9.19
CA ARG A 59 -2.22 15.83 -8.88
C ARG A 59 -2.34 16.15 -7.39
N SER A 60 -2.46 15.13 -6.53
CA SER A 60 -2.62 15.30 -5.08
C SER A 60 -1.42 16.03 -4.43
N PRO A 61 -0.14 15.69 -4.74
CA PRO A 61 1.02 16.42 -4.20
C PRO A 61 1.11 17.89 -4.64
N ALA A 62 0.51 18.24 -5.78
CA ALA A 62 0.45 19.61 -6.29
C ALA A 62 -0.69 20.42 -5.66
N GLY A 63 -1.56 19.80 -4.84
CA GLY A 63 -2.74 20.43 -4.26
C GLY A 63 -3.84 20.72 -5.27
N GLU A 64 -3.84 20.02 -6.41
CA GLU A 64 -4.76 20.24 -7.55
C GLU A 64 -6.09 19.47 -7.44
N LEU A 65 -6.26 18.70 -6.37
CA LEU A 65 -7.48 17.95 -6.09
C LEU A 65 -8.01 18.35 -4.72
N SER A 66 -9.28 18.72 -4.67
CA SER A 66 -10.04 18.76 -3.42
C SER A 66 -10.28 17.33 -2.90
N PRO A 67 -10.57 17.15 -1.59
CA PRO A 67 -10.89 15.84 -1.02
C PRO A 67 -12.06 15.13 -1.73
N GLU A 68 -13.02 15.89 -2.26
CA GLU A 68 -14.18 15.36 -2.99
C GLU A 68 -13.76 14.82 -4.37
N GLU A 69 -12.94 15.57 -5.10
CA GLU A 69 -12.41 15.14 -6.41
C GLU A 69 -11.46 13.93 -6.27
N GLU A 70 -10.69 13.85 -5.18
CA GLU A 70 -9.86 12.69 -4.90
C GLU A 70 -10.71 11.44 -4.63
N LEU A 71 -11.83 11.57 -3.92
CA LEU A 71 -12.77 10.46 -3.63
C LEU A 71 -13.49 9.96 -4.89
N ASP A 72 -13.89 10.86 -5.78
CA ASP A 72 -14.54 10.50 -7.05
C ASP A 72 -13.64 9.63 -7.93
N LEU A 73 -12.32 9.79 -7.84
CA LEU A 73 -11.35 8.97 -8.59
C LEU A 73 -11.23 7.53 -8.05
N TYR A 74 -11.75 7.25 -6.85
CA TYR A 74 -11.78 5.89 -6.27
C TYR A 74 -13.08 5.11 -6.56
N SER A 75 -14.11 5.76 -7.13
CA SER A 75 -15.49 5.26 -7.27
C SER A 75 -15.79 4.67 -8.66
#